data_AF-A0A0F9PRR2-F1
#
_entry.id   AF-A0A0F9PRR2-F1
#
_cell.length_a   1.000
_cell.length_b   1.000
_cell.length_c   1.000
_cell.angle_alpha   90.00
_cell.angle_beta   90.00
_cell.angle_gamma   90.00
#
_symmetry.space_group_name_H-M   'P 1'
#
loop_
_entity.id
_entity.type
_entity.pdbx_description
1 polymer ?
#
loop_
_entity_poly.entity_id
_entity_poly.type
_entity_poly.pdbx_seq_one_letter_code
_entity_poly.pdbx_strand_id
1 'polypeptide(L)'
;MFWLAKFNGSTLYQHDSQGREVQFRKVIDRSKDLKSLSIVVTKDRVYTVSLEDSHFSLFIHGTIVNFFAHDINPKNLKNIRVIYFKREQVDFNVGSLKQTGPSKTLFTALGFQCNIDGKNFKRILHIYANGEFTMADK
;
A
#
# COMPACT_ATOMS: atom_id res chain seq x y z
N MET A 1 -4.77 -5.80 -9.62
CA MET A 1 -3.76 -5.20 -8.72
C MET A 1 -3.41 -6.20 -7.63
N PHE A 2 -2.14 -6.31 -7.28
CA PHE A 2 -1.70 -7.14 -6.15
C PHE A 2 -0.58 -6.48 -5.37
N TRP A 3 -0.35 -6.90 -4.14
CA TRP A 3 0.74 -6.41 -3.31
C TRP A 3 1.98 -7.30 -3.36
N LEU A 4 3.13 -6.69 -3.12
CA LEU A 4 4.43 -7.35 -2.95
C LEU A 4 5.16 -6.69 -1.79
N ALA A 5 5.65 -7.48 -0.84
CA ALA A 5 6.39 -6.99 0.32
C ALA A 5 7.85 -7.41 0.22
N LYS A 6 8.77 -6.46 0.40
CA LYS A 6 10.21 -6.72 0.46
C LYS A 6 10.69 -6.64 1.90
N PHE A 7 11.37 -7.67 2.36
CA PHE A 7 12.00 -7.75 3.67
C PHE A 7 13.51 -7.80 3.53
N ASN A 8 14.22 -7.74 4.65
CA ASN A 8 15.63 -8.12 4.69
C ASN A 8 15.83 -9.54 4.13
N GLY A 9 16.48 -9.63 2.96
CA GLY A 9 16.87 -10.88 2.32
C GLY A 9 15.73 -11.71 1.69
N SER A 10 14.48 -11.23 1.67
CA SER A 10 13.37 -12.00 1.10
C SER A 10 12.25 -11.13 0.53
N THR A 11 11.43 -11.72 -0.35
CA THR A 11 10.24 -11.09 -0.93
C THR A 11 9.04 -11.99 -0.72
N LEU A 12 7.92 -11.40 -0.30
CA LEU A 12 6.64 -12.09 -0.20
C LEU A 12 5.68 -11.53 -1.25
N TYR A 13 5.13 -12.42 -2.05
CA TYR A 13 4.14 -12.11 -3.07
C TYR A 13 2.73 -12.35 -2.50
N GLN A 14 1.75 -11.56 -2.95
CA GLN A 14 0.35 -11.79 -2.57
C GLN A 14 -0.14 -13.18 -3.00
N HIS A 15 0.41 -13.75 -4.08
CA HIS A 15 0.04 -15.08 -4.54
C HIS A 15 1.27 -16.00 -4.51
N ASP A 16 1.09 -17.23 -4.05
CA ASP A 16 2.14 -18.24 -4.09
C ASP A 16 2.33 -18.80 -5.52
N SER A 17 3.26 -19.75 -5.69
CA SER A 17 3.53 -20.38 -6.98
C SER A 17 2.35 -21.19 -7.55
N GLN A 18 1.33 -21.46 -6.74
CA GLN A 18 0.09 -22.13 -7.13
C GLN A 18 -1.05 -21.13 -7.35
N GLY A 19 -0.78 -19.82 -7.28
CA GLY A 19 -1.78 -18.77 -7.45
C GLY A 19 -2.69 -18.54 -6.23
N ARG A 20 -2.40 -19.17 -5.09
CA ARG A 20 -3.22 -19.02 -3.87
C ARG A 20 -2.85 -17.74 -3.15
N GLU A 21 -3.86 -17.02 -2.67
CA GLU A 21 -3.65 -15.79 -1.91
C GLU A 21 -2.97 -16.07 -0.56
N VAL A 22 -1.85 -15.40 -0.36
CA VAL A 22 -1.11 -15.35 0.89
C VAL A 22 -1.78 -14.31 1.78
N GLN A 23 -2.04 -14.67 3.04
CA GLN A 23 -2.61 -13.74 4.00
C GLN A 23 -1.68 -12.55 4.25
N PHE A 24 -2.21 -11.34 4.12
CA PHE A 24 -1.47 -10.10 4.40
C PHE A 24 -0.95 -10.04 5.85
N ARG A 25 -1.56 -10.80 6.77
CA ARG A 25 -1.09 -10.94 8.16
C ARG A 25 0.40 -11.32 8.24
N LYS A 26 0.89 -12.14 7.30
CA LYS A 26 2.32 -12.52 7.24
C LYS A 26 3.26 -11.33 7.02
N VAL A 27 2.78 -10.27 6.36
CA VAL A 27 3.52 -9.00 6.21
C VAL A 27 3.59 -8.26 7.54
N ILE A 28 2.46 -8.21 8.26
CA ILE A 28 2.35 -7.52 9.55
C ILE A 28 3.21 -8.19 10.62
N ASP A 29 3.21 -9.52 10.68
CA ASP A 29 4.01 -10.30 11.64
C ASP A 29 5.52 -10.05 11.47
N ARG A 30 5.94 -9.68 10.25
CA ARG A 30 7.32 -9.32 9.90
C ARG A 30 7.54 -7.83 9.69
N SER A 31 6.69 -6.99 10.26
CA SER A 31 6.73 -5.53 10.07
C SER A 31 8.05 -4.88 10.50
N LYS A 32 8.78 -5.47 11.47
CA LYS A 32 10.11 -4.99 11.88
C LYS A 32 11.19 -5.18 10.81
N ASP A 33 11.02 -6.17 9.94
CA ASP A 33 11.99 -6.53 8.89
C ASP A 33 11.58 -5.97 7.53
N LEU A 34 10.40 -5.34 7.45
CA LEU A 34 9.77 -4.87 6.24
C LEU A 34 10.50 -3.62 5.74
N LYS A 35 11.00 -3.70 4.51
CA LYS A 35 11.73 -2.63 3.83
C LYS A 35 10.81 -1.79 2.96
N SER A 36 9.94 -2.46 2.21
CA SER A 36 8.97 -1.78 1.38
C SER A 36 7.73 -2.62 1.14
N LEU A 37 6.65 -1.93 0.81
CA LEU A 37 5.44 -2.55 0.28
C LEU A 37 5.11 -1.89 -1.06
N SER A 38 4.78 -2.72 -2.04
CA SER A 38 4.45 -2.28 -3.38
C SER A 38 3.06 -2.75 -3.78
N ILE A 39 2.35 -1.91 -4.55
CA ILE A 39 1.14 -2.27 -5.28
C ILE A 39 1.49 -2.33 -6.76
N VAL A 40 1.42 -3.53 -7.32
CA VAL A 40 1.59 -3.79 -8.74
C VAL A 40 0.23 -3.61 -9.41
N VAL A 41 0.10 -2.56 -10.22
CA VAL A 41 -1.10 -2.31 -11.03
C VAL A 41 -0.99 -3.10 -12.33
N THR A 42 0.13 -2.93 -13.02
CA THR A 42 0.55 -3.69 -14.19
C THR A 42 2.07 -3.97 -14.10
N LYS A 43 2.61 -4.79 -15.01
CA LYS A 43 4.07 -5.00 -15.09
C LYS A 43 4.86 -3.70 -15.30
N ASP A 44 4.22 -2.69 -15.90
CA ASP A 44 4.80 -1.41 -16.24
C ASP A 44 4.34 -0.29 -15.30
N ARG A 45 3.61 -0.61 -14.21
CA ARG A 45 3.13 0.38 -13.25
C ARG A 45 3.11 -0.19 -11.83
N VAL A 46 4.06 0.25 -11.02
CA VAL A 46 4.22 -0.20 -9.63
C VAL A 46 4.38 0.99 -8.69
N TYR A 47 3.53 1.07 -7.68
CA TYR A 47 3.65 2.02 -6.58
C TYR A 47 4.37 1.35 -5.43
N THR A 48 5.33 2.02 -4.82
CA THR A 48 6.10 1.49 -3.68
C THR A 48 6.17 2.53 -2.58
N VAL A 49 5.99 2.07 -1.34
CA VAL A 49 6.36 2.82 -0.13
C VAL A 49 7.56 2.14 0.51
N SER A 50 8.63 2.89 0.69
CA SER A 50 9.79 2.50 1.49
C SER A 50 9.53 2.84 2.95
N LEU A 51 9.82 1.89 3.84
CA LEU A 51 9.76 2.10 5.29
C LEU A 51 11.12 2.44 5.90
N GLU A 52 12.19 2.44 5.09
CA GLU A 52 13.51 2.85 5.57
C GLU A 52 13.60 4.37 5.75
N ASP A 53 12.92 5.09 4.86
CA ASP A 53 13.00 6.55 4.71
C ASP A 53 11.65 7.18 4.36
N SER A 54 10.55 6.42 4.44
CA SER A 54 9.17 6.88 4.20
C SER A 54 8.91 7.40 2.77
N HIS A 55 9.72 7.04 1.78
CA HIS A 55 9.51 7.53 0.41
C HIS A 55 8.47 6.76 -0.39
N PHE A 56 7.79 7.49 -1.27
CA PHE A 56 7.00 6.90 -2.34
C PHE A 56 7.75 6.94 -3.65
N SER A 57 7.72 5.82 -4.37
CA SER A 57 8.25 5.69 -5.71
C SER A 57 7.26 5.01 -6.64
N LEU A 58 7.30 5.42 -7.90
CA LEU A 58 6.40 4.98 -8.97
C LEU A 58 7.27 4.54 -10.13
N PHE A 59 7.26 3.24 -10.38
CA PHE A 59 7.83 2.67 -11.59
C PHE A 59 6.81 2.77 -12.71
N ILE A 60 7.14 3.48 -13.79
CA ILE A 60 6.36 3.55 -15.03
C ILE A 60 7.28 3.31 -16.23
N HIS A 61 6.98 2.27 -17.03
CA HIS A 61 7.69 1.97 -18.29
C HIS A 61 9.23 2.02 -18.21
N GLY A 62 9.82 1.40 -17.19
CA GLY A 62 11.29 1.38 -17.01
C GLY A 62 11.86 2.56 -16.22
N THR A 63 11.06 3.59 -15.93
CA THR A 63 11.49 4.78 -15.21
C THR A 63 10.95 4.76 -13.78
N ILE A 64 11.80 5.11 -12.80
CA ILE A 64 11.39 5.31 -11.41
C ILE A 64 11.26 6.81 -11.16
N VAL A 65 10.07 7.23 -10.73
CA VAL A 65 9.77 8.58 -10.27
C VAL A 65 9.61 8.55 -8.75
N ASN A 66 10.36 9.38 -8.03
CA ASN A 66 10.16 9.64 -6.60
C ASN A 66 9.37 10.93 -6.47
N PHE A 67 8.33 10.95 -5.64
CA PHE A 67 7.37 12.05 -5.74
C PHE A 67 6.84 12.62 -4.43
N PHE A 68 7.17 12.10 -3.23
CA PHE A 68 6.52 12.61 -2.00
C PHE A 68 7.27 12.47 -0.65
N ALA A 69 8.60 12.37 -0.60
CA ALA A 69 9.31 12.32 0.70
C ALA A 69 10.55 13.20 0.82
N HIS A 70 10.63 14.27 0.04
CA HIS A 70 11.71 15.24 0.23
C HIS A 70 11.46 16.16 1.43
N ASP A 71 10.24 16.21 1.98
CA ASP A 71 9.83 17.10 3.07
C ASP A 71 10.00 16.50 4.48
N ILE A 72 10.17 15.18 4.61
CA ILE A 72 10.31 14.51 5.90
C ILE A 72 11.73 14.01 6.06
N ASN A 73 12.45 14.52 7.07
CA ASN A 73 13.79 14.02 7.39
C ASN A 73 13.68 12.59 7.95
N PRO A 74 14.25 11.57 7.27
CA PRO A 74 14.17 10.19 7.73
C PRO A 74 14.69 9.96 9.15
N LYS A 75 15.64 10.78 9.60
CA LYS A 75 16.22 10.69 10.95
C LYS A 75 15.23 10.99 12.07
N ASN A 76 14.13 11.69 11.78
CA ASN A 76 13.14 12.09 12.77
C ASN A 76 11.97 11.11 12.87
N LEU A 77 11.92 10.10 12.00
CA LEU A 77 10.85 9.12 11.94
C LEU A 77 10.99 8.10 13.07
N LYS A 78 9.97 8.02 13.93
CA LYS A 78 9.86 6.97 14.95
C LYS A 78 8.65 6.09 14.70
N ASN A 79 8.73 4.81 15.07
CA ASN A 79 7.62 3.86 15.03
C ASN A 79 6.91 3.79 13.67
N ILE A 80 7.67 3.73 12.58
CA ILE A 80 7.10 3.62 11.24
C ILE A 80 6.34 2.30 11.07
N ARG A 81 5.17 2.36 10.44
CA ARG A 81 4.30 1.22 10.15
C ARG A 81 3.68 1.40 8.78
N VAL A 82 3.61 0.31 8.02
CA VAL A 82 2.94 0.31 6.73
C VAL A 82 1.42 0.45 6.90
N ILE A 83 0.78 1.12 5.94
CA ILE A 83 -0.67 1.17 5.77
C ILE A 83 -1.00 0.46 4.46
N TYR A 84 -1.92 -0.50 4.53
CA TYR A 84 -2.50 -1.16 3.37
C TYR A 84 -3.96 -1.53 3.64
N PHE A 85 -4.84 -1.17 2.72
CA PHE A 85 -6.23 -1.65 2.72
C PHE A 85 -6.83 -1.49 1.32
N LYS A 86 -7.92 -2.21 1.05
CA LYS A 86 -8.77 -1.99 -0.12
C LYS A 86 -10.05 -1.29 0.32
N ARG A 87 -10.47 -0.26 -0.41
CA ARG A 87 -11.79 0.33 -0.24
C ARG A 87 -12.72 -0.27 -1.27
N GLU A 88 -13.77 -0.94 -0.80
CA GLU A 88 -14.78 -1.55 -1.65
C GLU A 88 -16.13 -0.86 -1.45
N GLN A 89 -16.89 -0.76 -2.53
CA GLN A 89 -18.30 -0.41 -2.53
C GLN A 89 -19.10 -1.70 -2.73
N VAL A 90 -20.12 -1.87 -1.90
CA VAL A 90 -21.07 -2.98 -1.97
C VAL A 90 -22.45 -2.37 -1.96
N ASP A 91 -23.26 -2.72 -2.96
CA ASP A 91 -24.64 -2.28 -3.04
C ASP A 91 -25.54 -3.33 -2.36
N PHE A 92 -26.60 -2.87 -1.71
CA PHE A 92 -27.54 -3.73 -0.98
C PHE A 92 -28.97 -3.45 -1.41
N ASN A 93 -29.78 -4.50 -1.48
CA ASN A 93 -31.22 -4.36 -1.60
C ASN A 93 -31.80 -3.91 -0.25
N VAL A 94 -32.50 -2.77 -0.23
CA VAL A 94 -33.01 -2.15 1.01
C VAL A 94 -34.01 -3.03 1.76
N GLY A 95 -34.83 -3.81 1.04
CA GLY A 95 -35.86 -4.66 1.67
C GLY A 95 -35.32 -5.98 2.26
N SER A 96 -34.24 -6.52 1.71
CA SER A 96 -33.69 -7.81 2.13
C SER A 96 -32.33 -7.71 2.84
N LEU A 97 -31.69 -6.54 2.81
CA LEU A 97 -30.31 -6.31 3.25
C LEU A 97 -29.29 -7.28 2.64
N LYS A 98 -29.65 -7.94 1.54
CA LYS A 98 -28.75 -8.81 0.79
C LYS A 98 -27.96 -7.97 -0.20
N GLN A 99 -26.69 -8.32 -0.34
CA GLN A 99 -25.81 -7.73 -1.34
C GLN A 99 -26.39 -7.93 -2.75
N THR A 100 -26.38 -6.86 -3.54
CA THR A 100 -26.78 -6.85 -4.93
C THR A 100 -25.55 -6.71 -5.81
N GLY A 101 -25.23 -7.76 -6.57
CA GLY A 101 -24.09 -7.74 -7.49
C GLY A 101 -22.72 -7.89 -6.80
N PRO A 102 -21.63 -7.87 -7.58
CA PRO A 102 -20.28 -8.00 -7.06
C PRO A 102 -19.84 -6.72 -6.32
N SER A 103 -18.90 -6.87 -5.39
CA SER A 103 -18.23 -5.72 -4.79
C SER A 103 -17.37 -5.01 -5.84
N LYS A 104 -17.32 -3.68 -5.76
CA LYS A 104 -16.48 -2.84 -6.61
C LYS A 104 -15.34 -2.26 -5.78
N THR A 105 -14.10 -2.62 -6.08
CA THR A 105 -12.95 -1.93 -5.49
C THR A 105 -12.88 -0.50 -6.03
N LEU A 106 -12.96 0.49 -5.14
CA LEU A 106 -12.81 1.91 -5.48
C LEU A 106 -11.33 2.28 -5.61
N PHE A 107 -10.53 1.89 -4.63
CA PHE A 107 -9.08 2.09 -4.64
C PHE A 107 -8.37 1.11 -3.71
N THR A 108 -7.08 0.92 -3.95
CA THR A 108 -6.15 0.27 -3.02
C THR A 108 -5.32 1.34 -2.35
N ALA A 109 -5.31 1.36 -1.02
CA ALA A 109 -4.51 2.28 -0.24
C ALA A 109 -3.13 1.69 0.05
N LEU A 110 -2.10 2.52 -0.12
CA LEU A 110 -0.71 2.21 0.23
C LEU A 110 -0.12 3.41 0.98
N GLY A 111 0.53 3.19 2.11
CA GLY A 111 1.13 4.31 2.82
C GLY A 111 1.94 3.90 4.03
N PHE A 112 2.20 4.88 4.88
CA PHE A 112 2.83 4.67 6.17
C PHE A 112 2.21 5.57 7.25
N GLN A 113 2.37 5.13 8.49
CA GLN A 113 2.17 5.91 9.69
C GLN A 113 3.51 5.99 10.44
N CYS A 114 3.83 7.15 10.98
CA CYS A 114 4.99 7.32 11.86
C CYS A 114 4.67 8.31 12.98
N ASN A 115 5.61 8.47 13.91
CA ASN A 115 5.62 9.53 14.91
C ASN A 115 6.71 10.55 14.57
N ILE A 116 6.34 11.82 14.54
CA ILE A 116 7.23 12.97 14.36
C ILE A 116 6.92 13.93 15.50
N ASP A 117 7.93 14.25 16.32
CA ASP A 117 7.81 15.19 17.45
C ASP A 117 6.62 14.90 18.40
N GLY A 118 6.38 13.61 18.67
CA GLY A 118 5.29 13.16 19.54
C GLY A 118 3.89 13.17 18.90
N LYS A 119 3.78 13.58 17.63
CA LYS A 119 2.53 13.54 16.85
C LYS A 119 2.53 12.35 15.90
N ASN A 120 1.37 11.71 15.76
CA ASN A 120 1.16 10.71 14.72
C ASN A 120 0.99 11.42 13.39
N PHE A 121 1.69 10.92 12.37
CA PHE A 121 1.61 11.38 11.00
C PHE A 121 1.27 10.19 10.10
N LYS A 122 0.36 10.38 9.16
CA LYS A 122 0.00 9.37 8.15
C LYS A 122 0.04 10.00 6.77
N ARG A 123 0.64 9.27 5.83
CA ARG A 123 0.58 9.61 4.41
C ARG A 123 0.14 8.39 3.64
N ILE A 124 -0.93 8.55 2.86
CA ILE A 124 -1.62 7.46 2.18
C ILE A 124 -1.81 7.84 0.71
N LEU A 125 -1.39 6.95 -0.18
CA LEU A 125 -1.76 6.94 -1.58
C LEU A 125 -3.04 6.13 -1.76
N HIS A 126 -4.05 6.71 -2.40
CA HIS A 126 -5.18 5.98 -2.95
C HIS A 126 -4.89 5.68 -4.41
N ILE A 127 -4.71 4.41 -4.75
CA ILE A 127 -4.37 3.95 -6.10
C ILE A 127 -5.62 3.35 -6.73
N TYR A 128 -6.05 3.93 -7.85
CA TYR A 128 -7.25 3.52 -8.57
C TYR A 128 -6.93 2.41 -9.58
N ALA A 129 -7.96 1.70 -10.05
CA ALA A 129 -7.80 0.56 -10.95
C ALA A 129 -7.17 0.93 -12.32
N ASN A 130 -7.38 2.16 -12.79
CA ASN A 130 -6.74 2.71 -13.99
C ASN A 130 -5.26 3.09 -13.76
N GLY A 131 -4.77 2.96 -12.53
CA GLY A 131 -3.42 3.34 -12.14
C GLY A 131 -3.24 4.84 -11.90
N GLU A 132 -4.29 5.65 -11.87
CA GLU A 132 -4.20 6.99 -11.28
C GLU A 132 -4.05 6.89 -9.76
N PHE A 133 -3.62 7.98 -9.13
CA PHE A 133 -3.56 8.03 -7.67
C PHE A 133 -3.91 9.42 -7.14
N THR A 134 -4.39 9.46 -5.90
CA THR A 134 -4.46 10.67 -5.08
C THR A 134 -3.68 10.45 -3.78
N MET A 135 -3.24 11.53 -3.15
CA MET A 135 -2.57 11.49 -1.86
C MET A 135 -3.44 12.13 -0.79
N ALA A 136 -3.47 11.51 0.38
CA ALA A 136 -4.11 12.05 1.58
C ALA A 136 -3.11 12.05 2.74
N ASP A 137 -2.88 13.24 3.29
CA ASP A 137 -2.14 13.44 4.54
C ASP A 137 -3.15 13.52 5.70
N LYS A 138 -2.87 12.82 6.81
CA LYS A 138 -3.74 12.77 7.99
C LYS A 138 -2.95 12.73 9.30
#